data_AF-A0A0J8BDL5-F1
#
_entry.id   AF-A0A0J8BDL5-F1
#
_cell.length_a   1.000
_cell.length_b   1.000
_cell.length_c   1.000
_cell.angle_alpha   90.00
_cell.angle_beta   90.00
_cell.angle_gamma   90.00
#
_symmetry.space_group_name_H-M   'P 1'
#
loop_
_entity.id
_entity.type
_entity.pdbx_description
1 polymer ?
#
loop_
_entity_poly.entity_id
_entity_poly.type
_entity_poly.pdbx_seq_one_letter_code
_entity_poly.pdbx_strand_id
1 'polypeptide(L)' 'MPNIYNALVVTSQDTTGQPINVTCEVQQLLGNNRVRAVAMSATDGLMRGMEVIDT' A
#
# COMPACT_ATOMS: atom_id res chain seq x y z
N MET A 1 4.81 1.04 13.18
CA MET A 1 5.27 0.14 12.10
C MET A 1 4.30 -1.02 12.07
N PRO A 2 3.65 -1.28 10.94
CA PRO A 2 2.63 -2.33 10.81
C PRO A 2 3.18 -3.72 11.13
N ASN A 3 2.35 -4.60 11.68
CA ASN A 3 2.70 -5.99 11.92
C ASN A 3 2.51 -6.86 10.67
N ILE A 4 3.05 -8.08 10.67
CA ILE A 4 2.74 -9.09 9.64
C ILE A 4 1.24 -9.40 9.71
N TYR A 5 0.63 -9.59 8.54
CA TYR A 5 -0.81 -9.76 8.32
C TYR A 5 -1.67 -8.51 8.56
N ASN A 6 -1.06 -7.35 8.78
CA ASN A 6 -1.82 -6.12 8.84
C ASN A 6 -2.21 -5.64 7.44
N ALA A 7 -3.40 -5.05 7.35
CA ALA A 7 -3.89 -4.45 6.13
C ALA A 7 -3.36 -3.01 5.99
N LEU A 8 -2.91 -2.70 4.79
CA LEU A 8 -2.45 -1.39 4.38
C LEU A 8 -3.32 -0.90 3.24
N VAL A 9 -3.80 0.32 3.33
CA VAL A 9 -4.62 0.92 2.28
C VAL A 9 -3.82 2.03 1.63
N VAL A 10 -3.54 1.88 0.34
CA VAL A 10 -2.91 2.92 -0.47
C VAL A 10 -4.00 3.77 -1.10
N THR A 11 -4.09 5.03 -0.68
CA THR A 11 -5.06 5.99 -1.22
C THR A 11 -4.35 7.06 -2.03
N SER A 12 -4.75 7.23 -3.29
CA SER A 12 -4.25 8.30 -4.15
C SER A 12 -5.32 8.75 -5.15
N GLN A 13 -5.03 9.82 -5.89
CA GLN A 13 -5.73 10.15 -7.13
C GLN A 13 -4.82 9.82 -8.31
N ASP A 14 -5.36 9.20 -9.34
CA ASP A 14 -4.68 9.03 -10.63
C ASP A 14 -4.55 10.39 -11.34
N THR A 15 -3.70 10.46 -12.37
CA THR A 15 -3.56 11.59 -13.31
C THR A 15 -4.87 12.03 -13.96
N THR A 16 -5.86 11.14 -14.02
CA THR A 16 -7.21 11.40 -14.53
C THR A 16 -8.21 11.84 -13.46
N GLY A 17 -7.77 11.97 -12.20
CA GLY A 17 -8.60 12.32 -11.04
C GLY A 17 -9.42 11.16 -10.46
N GLN A 18 -9.23 9.94 -10.97
CA GLN A 18 -9.90 8.75 -10.42
C GLN A 18 -9.29 8.35 -9.07
N PRO A 19 -10.10 8.02 -8.06
CA PRO A 19 -9.59 7.56 -6.77
C PRO A 19 -8.97 6.18 -6.93
N ILE A 20 -7.70 6.06 -6.55
CA ILE A 20 -6.99 4.79 -6.42
C ILE A 20 -7.12 4.37 -4.96
N ASN A 21 -7.67 3.18 -4.74
CA ASN A 21 -7.75 2.55 -3.44
C ASN A 21 -7.30 1.09 -3.57
N VAL A 22 -6.08 0.81 -3.12
CA VAL A 22 -5.50 -0.53 -3.22
C VAL A 22 -5.17 -1.04 -1.81
N THR A 23 -5.82 -2.13 -1.43
CA THR A 23 -5.52 -2.85 -0.20
C THR A 23 -4.32 -3.77 -0.42
N CYS A 24 -3.35 -3.69 0.48
CA CYS A 24 -2.18 -4.54 0.55
C CYS A 24 -2.10 -5.22 1.92
N GLU A 25 -1.52 -6.42 1.99
CA GLU A 25 -1.28 -7.12 3.26
C GLU A 25 0.22 -7.28 3.50
N VAL A 26 0.68 -6.95 4.71
CA VAL A 26 2.10 -7.10 5.08
C VAL A 26 2.46 -8.57 5.22
N GLN A 27 3.45 -9.03 4.42
CA GLN A 27 3.95 -10.41 4.48
C GLN A 27 5.27 -10.52 5.22
N GLN A 28 6.08 -9.46 5.20
CA GLN A 28 7.43 -9.52 5.76
C GLN A 28 7.89 -8.15 6.27
N LEU A 29 8.53 -8.14 7.43
CA LEU A 29 9.28 -6.99 7.92
C LEU A 29 10.70 -7.04 7.32
N LEU A 30 11.09 -5.99 6.60
CA LEU A 30 12.41 -5.91 5.94
C LEU A 30 13.47 -5.22 6.82
N GLY A 31 13.05 -4.67 7.97
CA GLY A 31 13.90 -3.78 8.78
C GLY A 31 13.98 -2.36 8.18
N ASN A 32 14.73 -1.46 8.84
CA ASN A 32 14.89 -0.07 8.41
C ASN A 32 13.56 0.66 8.13
N ASN A 33 12.56 0.42 8.99
CA ASN A 33 11.21 0.96 8.86
C ASN A 33 10.51 0.63 7.52
N ARG A 34 10.87 -0.50 6.89
CA ARG A 34 10.29 -0.97 5.63
C ARG A 34 9.62 -2.32 5.81
N VAL A 35 8.55 -2.50 5.05
CA VAL A 35 7.78 -3.75 4.97
C VAL A 35 7.64 -4.18 3.51
N ARG A 36 7.48 -5.49 3.28
CA ARG A 36 7.03 -6.04 2.01
C ARG A 36 5.56 -6.42 2.17
N ALA A 37 4.71 -5.85 1.33
CA ALA A 37 3.29 -6.15 1.29
C ALA A 37 2.90 -6.73 -0.08
N VAL A 38 1.81 -7.50 -0.10
CA VAL A 38 1.20 -8.05 -1.32
C VAL A 38 -0.11 -7.32 -1.56
N ALA A 39 -0.31 -6.79 -2.78
CA ALA A 39 -1.56 -6.14 -3.15
C ALA A 39 -2.66 -7.18 -3.41
N MET A 40 -3.87 -6.87 -2.95
CA MET A 40 -5.08 -7.70 -3.17
C MET A 40 -5.83 -7.29 -4.45
N SER A 41 -5.29 -6.34 -5.21
CA SER A 41 -5.86 -5.82 -6.45
C SER A 41 -4.75 -5.39 -7.40
N ALA A 42 -5.13 -5.01 -8.63
CA ALA A 42 -4.20 -4.48 -9.62
C ALA A 42 -3.43 -3.28 -9.04
N THR A 43 -2.14 -3.19 -9.36
CA THR A 43 -1.23 -2.14 -8.87
C THR A 43 -0.94 -1.09 -9.95
N ASP A 44 -1.77 -1.06 -11.00
CA ASP A 44 -1.64 -0.11 -12.09
C ASP A 44 -1.87 1.32 -11.59
N GLY A 45 -1.01 2.23 -12.03
CA GLY A 45 -1.06 3.63 -11.63
C GLY A 45 -0.47 3.92 -10.24
N LEU A 46 -0.03 2.92 -9.47
CA LEU A 46 0.67 3.17 -8.22
C LEU A 46 2.06 3.80 -8.46
N MET A 47 2.37 4.82 -7.68
CA MET A 47 3.63 5.55 -7.76
C MET A 47 4.29 5.63 -6.38
N ARG A 48 5.61 5.85 -6.38
CA ARG A 48 6.36 6.06 -5.14
C ARG A 48 5.95 7.38 -4.49
N GLY A 49 5.85 7.36 -3.16
CA GLY A 49 5.47 8.54 -2.38
C GLY A 49 3.96 8.68 -2.14
N MET A 50 3.14 7.76 -2.66
CA MET A 50 1.72 7.68 -2.31
C MET A 50 1.53 7.40 -0.82
N GLU A 51 0.48 7.98 -0.24
CA GLU A 51 0.13 7.80 1.16
C GLU A 51 -0.39 6.38 1.40
N VAL A 52 0.04 5.81 2.51
CA VAL A 52 -0.35 4.47 2.93
C VAL A 52 -0.89 4.56 4.35
N ILE A 53 -2.11 4.09 4.53
CA ILE A 53 -2.82 4.07 5.81
C ILE A 53 -2.75 2.65 6.37
N ASP A 54 -2.31 2.53 7.61
CA ASP A 54 -2.30 1.28 8.36
C ASP A 54 -3.66 1.09 9.04
N THR A 55 -4.32 -0.06 8.84
CA THR A 55 -5.66 -0.36 9.39
C THR A 55 -5.65 -1.58 10.29
#